data_AF-A0A8H7YT69-F1
#
_entry.id   AF-A0A8H7YT69-F1
#
_cell.length_a   1.000
_cell.length_b   1.000
_cell.length_c   1.000
_cell.angle_alpha   90.00
_cell.angle_beta   90.00
_cell.angle_gamma   90.00
#
_symmetry.space_group_name_H-M   'P 1'
#
loop_
_entity.id
_entity.type
_entity.pdbx_description
1 polymer ?
#
loop_
_entity_poly.entity_id
_entity_poly.type
_entity_poly.pdbx_seq_one_letter_code
_entity_poly.pdbx_strand_id
1 'polypeptide(L)'
;MALPTDPRIRRNSRVDTSKLTPAEREALLKPYLPDPSTIRSARSRHGKKKQKKRRKPIRAFLKSTLHYLTYFLIHVVFSIYIRLRQGYHAIIDRILAILYYHHRTPELIQKDVRGLSQLPQHLSIVLMLGKDEDALDVIMDEVAELVAWSSCAGIPMLSIYEKTGILKSYIPTLHKIIISKLSTYYGPPSHQPTLRLFAPHHALYSPTLCPSSSKANPALFTLLLLSATDGRETLVDLTKTLTEMAQHGNLSPQDISPKLIDAEISELTSPPTPPLGSTPGDPLFDEPNSIASSAGTGSSTAVSDSSRSLPADAATAVLMKSDPDLLMVFGPFVRLDGYPPWQLRLTEIYCTGDKGSLITGGGEAVEYQKFLKGLWRYARAEMRFGR
;
A
#
# COMPACT_ATOMS: atom_id res chain seq x y z
N MET A 1 -20.14 17.75 -39.16
CA MET A 1 -21.04 17.46 -40.29
C MET A 1 -21.48 16.02 -40.11
N ALA A 2 -22.68 15.81 -39.57
CA ALA A 2 -23.19 14.48 -39.28
C ALA A 2 -23.52 13.78 -40.60
N LEU A 3 -23.00 12.56 -40.80
CA LEU A 3 -23.39 11.72 -41.93
C LEU A 3 -24.78 11.13 -41.64
N PRO A 4 -25.71 11.11 -42.60
CA PRO A 4 -27.02 10.53 -42.39
C PRO A 4 -26.91 9.00 -42.36
N THR A 5 -27.32 8.39 -41.25
CA THR A 5 -27.44 6.94 -41.11
C THR A 5 -28.85 6.50 -41.53
N ASP A 6 -28.98 5.93 -42.73
CA ASP A 6 -30.22 5.27 -43.18
C ASP A 6 -30.29 3.83 -42.61
N PRO A 7 -31.37 3.41 -41.92
CA PRO A 7 -31.44 2.12 -41.23
C PRO A 7 -31.59 0.89 -42.14
N ARG A 8 -31.71 1.04 -43.46
CA ARG A 8 -32.06 -0.07 -44.36
C ARG A 8 -30.88 -0.86 -44.94
N ILE A 9 -29.63 -0.46 -44.67
CA ILE A 9 -28.43 -1.10 -45.23
C ILE A 9 -27.66 -1.85 -44.13
N ARG A 10 -28.37 -2.64 -43.34
CA ARG A 10 -27.76 -3.56 -42.36
C ARG A 10 -28.16 -4.99 -42.66
N ARG A 11 -28.08 -5.41 -43.93
CA ARG A 11 -28.50 -6.77 -44.29
C ARG A 11 -27.58 -7.63 -45.12
N ASN A 12 -26.44 -7.19 -45.63
CA ASN A 12 -25.50 -8.11 -46.28
C ASN A 12 -24.06 -7.57 -46.28
N SER A 13 -23.19 -8.13 -45.43
CA SER A 13 -21.79 -8.48 -45.76
C SER A 13 -20.98 -8.83 -44.51
N ARG A 14 -21.13 -10.07 -44.02
CA ARG A 14 -20.01 -10.75 -43.33
C ARG A 14 -19.03 -11.23 -44.40
N VAL A 15 -18.37 -10.30 -45.10
CA VAL A 15 -17.32 -10.65 -46.06
C VAL A 15 -16.00 -10.33 -45.39
N ASP A 16 -15.23 -11.38 -45.12
CA ASP A 16 -13.91 -11.30 -44.52
C ASP A 16 -12.96 -10.58 -45.48
N THR A 17 -12.59 -9.33 -45.15
CA THR A 17 -11.84 -8.43 -46.03
C THR A 17 -10.43 -8.93 -46.35
N SER A 18 -9.95 -9.94 -45.63
CA SER A 18 -8.67 -10.61 -45.82
C SER A 18 -8.60 -11.46 -47.10
N LYS A 19 -9.74 -11.89 -47.66
CA LYS A 19 -9.81 -12.81 -48.81
C LYS A 19 -10.08 -12.16 -50.17
N LEU A 20 -10.30 -10.84 -50.21
CA LEU A 20 -10.63 -10.11 -51.44
C LEU A 20 -9.37 -9.66 -52.18
N THR A 21 -9.37 -9.85 -53.50
CA THR A 21 -8.32 -9.33 -54.38
C THR A 21 -8.39 -7.80 -54.47
N PRO A 22 -7.29 -7.11 -54.83
CA PRO A 22 -7.27 -5.64 -54.93
C PRO A 22 -8.36 -5.07 -55.85
N ALA A 23 -8.68 -5.75 -56.97
CA ALA A 23 -9.70 -5.34 -57.92
C ALA A 23 -11.13 -5.45 -57.34
N GLU A 24 -11.40 -6.48 -56.54
CA GLU A 24 -12.69 -6.66 -55.87
C GLU A 24 -12.90 -5.61 -54.77
N ARG A 25 -11.82 -5.24 -54.07
CA ARG A 25 -11.86 -4.14 -53.09
C ARG A 25 -12.16 -2.80 -53.75
N GLU A 26 -11.58 -2.54 -54.92
CA GLU A 26 -11.84 -1.33 -55.70
C GLU A 26 -13.30 -1.29 -56.22
N ALA A 27 -13.83 -2.44 -56.65
CA ALA A 27 -15.22 -2.56 -57.08
C ALA A 27 -16.23 -2.27 -55.95
N LEU A 28 -15.93 -2.66 -54.70
CA LEU A 28 -16.76 -2.36 -53.53
C LEU A 28 -16.78 -0.86 -53.18
N LEU A 29 -15.69 -0.13 -53.48
CA LEU A 29 -15.58 1.30 -53.20
C LEU A 29 -16.16 2.18 -54.31
N LYS A 30 -16.26 1.66 -55.54
CA LYS A 30 -16.75 2.37 -56.74
C LYS A 30 -18.11 3.07 -56.57
N PRO A 31 -19.12 2.51 -55.86
CA PRO A 31 -20.41 3.18 -55.64
C PRO A 31 -20.35 4.37 -54.68
N TYR A 32 -19.32 4.43 -53.84
CA TYR A 32 -19.13 5.47 -52.83
C TYR A 32 -18.18 6.58 -53.30
N LEU A 33 -17.53 6.40 -54.46
CA LEU A 33 -16.67 7.41 -55.06
C LEU A 33 -17.49 8.41 -55.88
N PRO A 34 -17.27 9.72 -55.74
CA PRO A 34 -17.99 10.73 -56.50
C PRO A 34 -17.66 10.64 -58.00
N ASP A 35 -18.68 10.78 -58.84
CA ASP A 35 -18.56 10.68 -60.30
C ASP A 35 -17.54 11.70 -60.84
N PRO A 36 -16.49 11.28 -61.58
CA PRO A 36 -15.43 12.16 -62.05
C PRO A 36 -15.92 13.32 -62.92
N SER A 37 -17.11 13.22 -63.50
CA SER A 37 -17.79 14.30 -64.23
C SER A 37 -18.19 15.47 -63.30
N THR A 38 -18.58 15.20 -62.05
CA THR A 38 -18.89 16.24 -61.05
C THR A 38 -17.65 17.01 -60.61
N ILE A 39 -16.50 16.33 -60.54
CA ILE A 39 -15.19 16.95 -60.23
C ILE A 39 -14.72 17.84 -61.40
N ARG A 40 -14.96 17.43 -62.65
CA ARG A 40 -14.63 18.23 -63.85
C ARG A 40 -15.56 19.44 -64.02
N SER A 41 -16.84 19.30 -63.72
CA SER A 41 -17.81 20.40 -63.79
C SER A 41 -17.50 21.51 -62.76
N ALA A 42 -17.05 21.13 -61.56
CA ALA A 42 -16.58 22.09 -60.55
C ALA A 42 -15.35 22.90 -61.02
N ARG A 43 -14.50 22.33 -61.88
CA ARG A 43 -13.33 23.01 -62.45
C ARG A 43 -13.65 23.93 -63.63
N SER A 44 -14.73 23.67 -64.38
CA SER A 44 -15.06 24.40 -65.61
C SER A 44 -15.90 25.66 -65.39
N ARG A 45 -16.69 25.75 -64.32
CA ARG A 45 -17.54 26.93 -64.03
C ARG A 45 -16.82 28.13 -63.39
N HIS A 46 -15.52 28.02 -63.07
CA HIS A 46 -14.72 29.19 -62.69
C HIS A 46 -14.01 29.77 -63.92
N GLY A 47 -14.82 30.38 -64.79
CA GLY A 47 -14.35 31.34 -65.77
C GLY A 47 -13.53 32.43 -65.08
N LYS A 48 -12.44 32.83 -65.75
CA LYS A 48 -11.45 33.84 -65.36
C LYS A 48 -12.10 35.17 -64.95
N LYS A 49 -12.60 35.30 -63.72
CA LYS A 49 -12.50 36.58 -63.02
C LYS A 49 -11.05 36.70 -62.59
N LYS A 50 -10.33 37.71 -63.11
CA LYS A 50 -9.08 38.19 -62.50
C LYS A 50 -9.41 38.60 -61.06
N GLN A 51 -9.48 37.65 -60.14
CA GLN A 51 -9.46 37.93 -58.72
C GLN A 51 -8.08 38.50 -58.44
N LYS A 52 -8.02 39.83 -58.26
CA LYS A 52 -6.88 40.51 -57.63
C LYS A 52 -6.46 39.61 -56.46
N LYS A 53 -5.23 39.09 -56.48
CA LYS A 53 -4.65 38.33 -55.35
C LYS A 53 -4.87 39.18 -54.10
N ARG A 54 -5.93 38.90 -53.33
CA ARG A 54 -6.17 39.55 -52.05
C ARG A 54 -5.00 39.13 -51.20
N ARG A 55 -4.06 40.06 -50.96
CA ARG A 55 -2.95 39.88 -50.02
C ARG A 55 -3.58 39.32 -48.75
N LYS A 56 -3.23 38.07 -48.38
CA LYS A 56 -3.66 37.48 -47.12
C LYS A 56 -3.35 38.52 -46.05
N PRO A 57 -4.33 39.00 -45.27
CA PRO A 57 -4.12 40.19 -44.46
C PRO A 57 -3.02 39.84 -43.48
N ILE A 58 -1.88 40.54 -43.60
CA ILE A 58 -0.73 40.40 -42.70
C ILE A 58 -1.20 40.45 -41.24
N ARG A 59 -2.27 41.20 -40.97
CA ARG A 59 -2.97 41.28 -39.67
C ARG A 59 -3.45 39.93 -39.12
N ALA A 60 -3.96 39.01 -39.94
CA ALA A 60 -4.39 37.68 -39.47
C ALA A 60 -3.19 36.78 -39.11
N PHE A 61 -2.11 36.87 -39.90
CA PHE A 61 -0.85 36.19 -39.61
C PHE A 61 -0.17 36.76 -38.37
N LEU A 62 -0.10 38.09 -38.24
CA LEU A 62 0.42 38.78 -37.06
C LEU A 62 -0.41 38.44 -35.81
N LYS A 63 -1.73 38.38 -35.95
CA LYS A 63 -2.62 37.95 -34.86
C LYS A 63 -2.30 36.51 -34.45
N SER A 64 -2.24 35.55 -35.38
CA SER A 64 -1.91 34.16 -35.03
C SER A 64 -0.51 34.02 -34.42
N THR A 65 0.49 34.70 -35.00
CA THR A 65 1.86 34.70 -34.48
C THR A 65 1.92 35.29 -33.08
N LEU A 66 1.18 36.37 -32.81
CA LEU A 66 1.06 36.96 -31.48
C LEU A 66 0.40 35.99 -30.49
N HIS A 67 -0.66 35.27 -30.89
CA HIS A 67 -1.31 34.27 -30.01
C HIS A 67 -0.34 33.14 -29.65
N TYR A 68 0.39 32.58 -30.64
CA TYR A 68 1.38 31.54 -30.37
C TYR A 68 2.56 32.05 -29.54
N LEU A 69 3.02 33.28 -29.78
CA LEU A 69 4.08 33.91 -28.99
C LEU A 69 3.64 34.14 -27.55
N THR A 70 2.45 34.66 -27.33
CA THR A 70 1.88 34.87 -25.99
C THR A 70 1.68 33.53 -25.27
N TYR A 71 1.13 32.52 -25.93
CA TYR A 71 0.99 31.17 -25.38
C TYR A 71 2.36 30.58 -25.00
N PHE A 72 3.35 30.68 -25.89
CA PHE A 72 4.71 30.23 -25.62
C PHE A 72 5.32 30.96 -24.42
N LEU A 73 5.17 32.28 -24.33
CA LEU A 73 5.67 33.06 -23.22
C LEU A 73 5.03 32.65 -21.89
N ILE A 74 3.69 32.49 -21.88
CA ILE A 74 2.96 31.99 -20.71
C ILE A 74 3.50 30.61 -20.31
N HIS A 75 3.62 29.67 -21.27
CA HIS A 75 4.16 28.34 -20.99
C HIS A 75 5.59 28.37 -20.46
N VAL A 76 6.45 29.23 -21.00
CA VAL A 76 7.84 29.40 -20.53
C VAL A 76 7.84 29.94 -19.10
N VAL A 77 7.07 30.98 -18.81
CA VAL A 77 6.98 31.57 -17.47
C VAL A 77 6.44 30.55 -16.47
N PHE A 78 5.35 29.86 -16.78
CA PHE A 78 4.79 28.82 -15.92
C PHE A 78 5.73 27.63 -15.76
N SER A 79 6.42 27.20 -16.82
CA SER A 79 7.41 26.12 -16.75
C SER A 79 8.58 26.49 -15.86
N ILE A 80 9.10 27.73 -15.98
CA ILE A 80 10.15 28.26 -15.12
C ILE A 80 9.65 28.34 -13.68
N TYR A 81 8.46 28.88 -13.44
CA TYR A 81 7.88 28.99 -12.10
C TYR A 81 7.69 27.61 -11.44
N ILE A 82 7.13 26.63 -12.17
CA ILE A 82 6.93 25.27 -11.65
C ILE A 82 8.28 24.62 -11.33
N ARG A 83 9.28 24.72 -12.23
CA ARG A 83 10.62 24.15 -11.98
C ARG A 83 11.35 24.85 -10.84
N LEU A 84 11.27 26.18 -10.73
CA LEU A 84 11.84 26.93 -9.60
C LEU A 84 11.18 26.52 -8.28
N ARG A 85 9.85 26.39 -8.26
CA ARG A 85 9.11 25.94 -7.09
C ARG A 85 9.49 24.52 -6.68
N GLN A 86 9.57 23.59 -7.65
CA GLN A 86 10.00 22.22 -7.42
C GLN A 86 11.44 22.16 -6.91
N GLY A 87 12.35 22.90 -7.54
CA GLY A 87 13.76 22.99 -7.13
C GLY A 87 13.93 23.58 -5.73
N TYR A 88 13.19 24.63 -5.40
CA TYR A 88 13.20 25.23 -4.07
C TYR A 88 12.76 24.22 -2.98
N HIS A 89 11.65 23.50 -3.20
CA HIS A 89 11.21 22.48 -2.25
C HIS A 89 12.21 21.32 -2.18
N ALA A 90 12.76 20.87 -3.30
CA ALA A 90 13.75 19.79 -3.32
C ALA A 90 15.04 20.17 -2.57
N ILE A 91 15.50 21.42 -2.71
CA ILE A 91 16.68 21.92 -1.97
C ILE A 91 16.38 21.99 -0.47
N ILE A 92 15.22 22.51 -0.07
CA ILE A 92 14.83 22.54 1.33
C ILE A 92 14.72 21.13 1.90
N ASP A 93 14.03 20.23 1.21
CA ASP A 93 13.88 18.85 1.63
C ASP A 93 15.25 18.16 1.77
N ARG A 94 16.21 18.45 0.87
CA ARG A 94 17.59 17.93 0.94
C ARG A 94 18.39 18.52 2.10
N ILE A 95 18.31 19.83 2.33
CA ILE A 95 18.98 20.49 3.46
C ILE A 95 18.42 19.94 4.77
N LEU A 96 17.09 19.81 4.88
CA LEU A 96 16.43 19.22 6.03
C LEU A 96 16.83 17.76 6.22
N ALA A 97 16.88 16.96 5.15
CA ALA A 97 17.33 15.58 5.20
C ALA A 97 18.76 15.49 5.76
N ILE A 98 19.71 16.27 5.24
CA ILE A 98 21.11 16.26 5.70
C ILE A 98 21.22 16.76 7.15
N LEU A 99 20.51 17.84 7.49
CA LEU A 99 20.56 18.46 8.82
C LEU A 99 19.95 17.56 9.90
N TYR A 100 18.83 16.89 9.61
CA TYR A 100 18.14 16.02 10.57
C TYR A 100 18.68 14.58 10.60
N TYR A 101 19.38 14.09 9.56
CA TYR A 101 19.95 12.73 9.54
C TYR A 101 20.98 12.46 10.64
N HIS A 102 21.55 13.51 11.25
CA HIS A 102 22.63 13.39 12.24
C HIS A 102 22.16 13.09 13.67
N HIS A 103 20.86 13.08 13.93
CA HIS A 103 20.30 12.84 15.27
C HIS A 103 19.32 11.67 15.25
N ARG A 104 19.85 10.44 15.23
CA ARG A 104 19.08 9.20 15.42
C ARG A 104 18.69 9.03 16.89
N THR A 105 17.83 9.92 17.38
CA THR A 105 17.38 9.93 18.78
C THR A 105 15.85 9.84 18.85
N PRO A 106 15.27 8.92 19.63
CA PRO A 106 13.83 8.74 19.74
C PRO A 106 13.13 10.03 20.19
N GLU A 107 13.78 10.84 21.04
CA GLU A 107 13.24 12.08 21.58
C GLU A 107 12.94 13.12 20.48
N LEU A 108 13.74 13.14 19.41
CA LEU A 108 13.54 14.07 18.29
C LEU A 108 12.29 13.69 17.50
N ILE A 109 12.14 12.40 17.19
CA ILE A 109 10.98 11.87 16.47
C ILE A 109 9.71 12.07 17.31
N GLN A 110 9.78 11.80 18.62
CA GLN A 110 8.67 12.04 19.55
C GLN A 110 8.26 13.50 19.59
N LYS A 111 9.23 14.43 19.58
CA LYS A 111 8.97 15.87 19.54
C LYS A 111 8.24 16.27 18.26
N ASP A 112 8.64 15.70 17.12
CA ASP A 112 8.06 16.00 15.81
C ASP A 112 6.59 15.52 15.67
N VAL A 113 6.22 14.45 16.40
CA VAL A 113 4.84 13.94 16.41
C VAL A 113 3.98 14.48 17.56
N ARG A 114 4.58 15.05 18.62
CA ARG A 114 3.86 15.51 19.83
C ARG A 114 2.75 16.53 19.55
N GLY A 115 2.89 17.32 18.48
CA GLY A 115 1.89 18.33 18.08
C GLY A 115 0.77 17.81 17.18
N LEU A 116 0.76 16.52 16.83
CA LEU A 116 -0.25 15.92 15.96
C LEU A 116 -1.51 15.58 16.76
N SER A 117 -2.68 15.86 16.17
CA SER A 117 -3.99 15.60 16.76
C SER A 117 -4.31 14.11 16.90
N GLN A 118 -3.79 13.29 15.99
CA GLN A 118 -3.97 11.84 15.99
C GLN A 118 -2.81 11.15 15.25
N LEU A 119 -2.54 9.90 15.63
CA LEU A 119 -1.57 9.01 15.01
C LEU A 119 -2.26 7.70 14.63
N PRO A 120 -1.82 7.03 13.55
CA PRO A 120 -2.35 5.72 13.19
C PRO A 120 -1.96 4.69 14.25
N GLN A 121 -2.88 3.81 14.65
CA GLN A 121 -2.55 2.64 15.46
C GLN A 121 -1.89 1.57 14.61
N HIS A 122 -2.30 1.47 13.36
CA HIS A 122 -1.72 0.56 12.37
C HIS A 122 -1.32 1.34 11.12
N LEU A 123 -0.01 1.48 10.90
CA LEU A 123 0.57 2.06 9.69
C LEU A 123 0.92 0.94 8.71
N SER A 124 0.56 1.09 7.45
CA SER A 124 1.04 0.21 6.38
C SER A 124 1.86 0.98 5.36
N ILE A 125 2.90 0.36 4.81
CA ILE A 125 3.78 0.96 3.83
C ILE A 125 3.97 0.00 2.65
N VAL A 126 3.82 0.52 1.43
CA VAL A 126 4.11 -0.19 0.18
C VAL A 126 5.54 0.12 -0.23
N LEU A 127 6.37 -0.92 -0.31
CA LEU A 127 7.74 -0.84 -0.81
C LEU A 127 7.87 -1.58 -2.15
N MET A 128 8.76 -1.08 -3.00
CA MET A 128 9.04 -1.65 -4.30
C MET A 128 10.48 -2.16 -4.31
N LEU A 129 10.67 -3.43 -4.65
CA LEU A 129 12.02 -3.98 -4.81
C LEU A 129 12.72 -3.30 -6.00
N GLY A 130 13.93 -2.80 -5.75
CA GLY A 130 14.82 -2.28 -6.78
C GLY A 130 15.22 -3.35 -7.80
N LYS A 131 15.84 -2.92 -8.90
CA LYS A 131 16.34 -3.84 -9.94
C LYS A 131 17.82 -4.18 -9.80
N ASP A 132 18.50 -3.53 -8.87
CA ASP A 132 19.94 -3.65 -8.66
C ASP A 132 20.23 -4.91 -7.83
N GLU A 133 21.46 -5.44 -7.93
CA GLU A 133 21.86 -6.65 -7.20
C GLU A 133 21.78 -6.47 -5.67
N ASP A 134 22.07 -5.27 -5.18
CA ASP A 134 22.01 -4.92 -3.75
C ASP A 134 20.59 -4.51 -3.30
N ALA A 135 19.58 -4.63 -4.16
CA ALA A 135 18.22 -4.15 -3.87
C ALA A 135 17.60 -4.80 -2.63
N LEU A 136 17.93 -6.06 -2.34
CA LEU A 136 17.46 -6.76 -1.15
C LEU A 136 18.02 -6.16 0.14
N ASP A 137 19.32 -5.83 0.16
CA ASP A 137 19.95 -5.23 1.33
C ASP A 137 19.42 -3.81 1.56
N VAL A 138 19.21 -3.06 0.48
CA VAL A 138 18.61 -1.72 0.53
C VAL A 138 17.20 -1.77 1.12
N ILE A 139 16.31 -2.64 0.62
CA ILE A 139 14.94 -2.70 1.15
C ILE A 139 14.90 -3.20 2.60
N MET A 140 15.79 -4.12 3.00
CA MET A 140 15.89 -4.55 4.40
C MET A 140 16.34 -3.41 5.32
N ASP A 141 17.27 -2.56 4.86
CA ASP A 141 17.70 -1.38 5.60
C ASP A 141 16.57 -0.34 5.69
N GLU A 142 15.85 -0.08 4.60
CA GLU A 142 14.68 0.82 4.58
C GLU A 142 13.58 0.35 5.55
N VAL A 143 13.28 -0.95 5.57
CA VAL A 143 12.34 -1.54 6.54
C VAL A 143 12.82 -1.29 7.97
N ALA A 144 14.11 -1.47 8.24
CA ALA A 144 14.67 -1.22 9.57
C ALA A 144 14.59 0.26 9.97
N GLU A 145 14.79 1.20 9.05
CA GLU A 145 14.59 2.63 9.31
C GLU A 145 13.12 2.96 9.59
N LEU A 146 12.19 2.41 8.80
CA LEU A 146 10.75 2.60 8.98
C LEU A 146 10.26 2.04 10.32
N VAL A 147 10.77 0.88 10.74
CA VAL A 147 10.48 0.30 12.05
C VAL A 147 10.96 1.23 13.15
N ALA A 148 12.19 1.73 13.07
CA ALA A 148 12.73 2.65 14.04
C ALA A 148 11.89 3.93 14.13
N TRP A 149 11.53 4.55 13.00
CA TRP A 149 10.71 5.76 12.99
C TRP A 149 9.30 5.53 13.52
N SER A 150 8.65 4.43 13.11
CA SER A 150 7.30 4.08 13.56
C SER A 150 7.27 3.81 15.06
N SER A 151 8.24 3.05 15.55
CA SER A 151 8.40 2.78 16.98
C SER A 151 8.66 4.07 17.77
N CYS A 152 9.58 4.92 17.33
CA CYS A 152 9.89 6.18 18.01
C CYS A 152 8.70 7.14 17.98
N ALA A 153 7.91 7.14 16.92
CA ALA A 153 6.68 7.94 16.79
C ALA A 153 5.54 7.44 17.71
N GLY A 154 5.68 6.27 18.33
CA GLY A 154 4.63 5.67 19.17
C GLY A 154 3.55 4.94 18.37
N ILE A 155 3.83 4.55 17.12
CA ILE A 155 2.94 3.72 16.31
C ILE A 155 3.21 2.25 16.69
N PRO A 156 2.23 1.50 17.23
CA PRO A 156 2.48 0.17 17.79
C PRO A 156 2.56 -0.94 16.73
N MET A 157 1.96 -0.74 15.56
CA MET A 157 1.91 -1.75 14.50
C MET A 157 2.29 -1.17 13.13
N LEU A 158 3.22 -1.85 12.46
CA LEU A 158 3.68 -1.53 11.11
C LEU A 158 3.48 -2.74 10.19
N SER A 159 2.77 -2.55 9.08
CA SER A 159 2.71 -3.49 7.97
C SER A 159 3.62 -3.05 6.83
N ILE A 160 4.49 -3.93 6.36
CA ILE A 160 5.29 -3.72 5.16
C ILE A 160 4.75 -4.64 4.07
N TYR A 161 4.30 -4.04 2.98
CA TYR A 161 3.94 -4.77 1.78
C TYR A 161 5.06 -4.68 0.75
N GLU A 162 5.53 -5.84 0.31
CA GLU A 162 6.40 -5.99 -0.84
C GLU A 162 5.82 -7.06 -1.76
N LYS A 163 5.63 -6.72 -3.03
CA LYS A 163 4.83 -7.51 -3.97
C LYS A 163 5.28 -8.97 -4.09
N THR A 164 6.58 -9.22 -4.22
CA THR A 164 7.13 -10.56 -4.49
C THR A 164 7.10 -11.48 -3.28
N GLY A 165 7.07 -10.91 -2.08
CA GLY A 165 7.15 -11.65 -0.81
C GLY A 165 8.57 -12.07 -0.46
N ILE A 166 9.60 -11.51 -1.10
CA ILE A 166 11.00 -11.89 -0.83
C ILE A 166 11.36 -11.73 0.64
N LEU A 167 10.86 -10.67 1.30
CA LEU A 167 11.13 -10.36 2.70
C LEU A 167 10.70 -11.47 3.67
N LYS A 168 9.65 -12.24 3.33
CA LYS A 168 9.14 -13.34 4.17
C LYS A 168 10.17 -14.46 4.31
N SER A 169 10.95 -14.72 3.27
CA SER A 169 12.03 -15.72 3.27
C SER A 169 13.25 -15.31 4.10
N TYR A 170 13.38 -14.02 4.42
CA TYR A 170 14.52 -13.46 5.14
C TYR A 170 14.18 -12.95 6.55
N ILE A 171 13.05 -13.37 7.14
CA ILE A 171 12.58 -12.94 8.47
C ILE A 171 13.69 -12.95 9.55
N PRO A 172 14.48 -14.03 9.73
CA PRO A 172 15.53 -14.04 10.76
C PRO A 172 16.65 -13.02 10.51
N THR A 173 17.04 -12.83 9.25
CA THR A 173 18.08 -11.87 8.84
C THR A 173 17.56 -10.45 9.00
N LEU A 174 16.36 -10.17 8.51
CA LEU A 174 15.68 -8.89 8.64
C LEU A 174 15.52 -8.50 10.12
N HIS A 175 15.11 -9.43 10.99
CA HIS A 175 15.04 -9.18 12.42
C HIS A 175 16.37 -8.72 13.00
N LYS A 176 17.50 -9.36 12.64
CA LYS A 176 18.83 -8.93 13.11
C LYS A 176 19.17 -7.51 12.65
N ILE A 177 18.86 -7.17 11.39
CA ILE A 177 19.07 -5.82 10.83
C ILE A 177 18.22 -4.80 11.59
N ILE A 178 16.96 -5.11 11.87
CA ILE A 178 16.05 -4.24 12.62
C ILE A 178 16.56 -4.02 14.05
N ILE A 179 16.92 -5.08 14.79
CA ILE A 179 17.45 -4.94 16.16
C ILE A 179 18.74 -4.12 16.17
N SER A 180 19.64 -4.35 15.21
CA SER A 180 20.84 -3.53 15.04
C SER A 180 20.47 -2.06 14.82
N LYS A 181 19.52 -1.76 13.93
CA LYS A 181 19.06 -0.39 13.69
C LYS A 181 18.40 0.21 14.93
N LEU A 182 17.54 -0.51 15.64
CA LEU A 182 16.91 -0.06 16.88
C LEU A 182 17.94 0.29 17.95
N SER A 183 19.06 -0.45 18.03
CA SER A 183 20.15 -0.11 18.94
C SER A 183 20.82 1.23 18.63
N THR A 184 20.80 1.67 17.36
CA THR A 184 21.32 2.99 16.98
C THR A 184 20.41 4.14 17.40
N TYR A 185 19.12 3.88 17.65
CA TYR A 185 18.15 4.88 18.14
C TYR A 185 17.99 4.83 19.66
N TYR A 186 17.69 3.66 20.22
CA TYR A 186 17.38 3.49 21.64
C TYR A 186 18.60 3.19 22.52
N GLY A 187 19.74 2.84 21.91
CA GLY A 187 20.92 2.40 22.64
C GLY A 187 20.76 0.96 23.18
N PRO A 188 21.05 0.71 24.47
CA PRO A 188 21.03 -0.63 25.05
C PRO A 188 19.70 -1.37 24.89
N PRO A 189 19.70 -2.73 24.84
CA PRO A 189 18.48 -3.52 24.69
C PRO A 189 17.40 -3.28 25.76
N SER A 190 17.79 -2.81 26.95
CA SER A 190 16.85 -2.48 28.05
C SER A 190 15.88 -1.35 27.72
N HIS A 191 16.22 -0.48 26.77
CA HIS A 191 15.35 0.63 26.33
C HIS A 191 14.65 0.34 25.01
N GLN A 192 14.97 -0.78 24.36
CA GLN A 192 14.39 -1.13 23.07
C GLN A 192 12.97 -1.69 23.24
N PRO A 193 12.08 -1.45 22.26
CA PRO A 193 10.80 -2.12 22.24
C PRO A 193 10.98 -3.62 22.02
N THR A 194 10.05 -4.41 22.53
CA THR A 194 9.98 -5.85 22.18
C THR A 194 9.40 -5.97 20.78
N LEU A 195 10.21 -6.44 19.82
CA LEU A 195 9.82 -6.61 18.43
C LEU A 195 9.16 -7.98 18.20
N ARG A 196 7.95 -8.00 17.65
CA ARG A 196 7.30 -9.20 17.12
C ARG A 196 7.22 -9.11 15.60
N LEU A 197 7.85 -10.06 14.90
CA LEU A 197 7.84 -10.12 13.44
C LEU A 197 7.02 -11.32 12.97
N PHE A 198 6.05 -11.12 12.09
CA PHE A 198 5.28 -12.22 11.51
C PHE A 198 4.83 -11.92 10.09
N ALA A 199 4.42 -12.97 9.38
CA ALA A 199 3.81 -12.91 8.06
C ALA A 199 2.66 -13.93 8.02
N PRO A 200 1.64 -13.73 7.18
CA PRO A 200 0.60 -14.74 6.98
C PRO A 200 1.23 -16.08 6.58
N HIS A 201 0.71 -17.16 7.16
CA HIS A 201 1.23 -18.53 7.00
C HIS A 201 2.67 -18.77 7.51
N HIS A 202 3.23 -17.87 8.33
CA HIS A 202 4.52 -18.05 9.00
C HIS A 202 4.35 -17.95 10.52
N ALA A 203 5.12 -18.75 11.26
CA ALA A 203 5.15 -18.68 12.71
C ALA A 203 5.70 -17.32 13.19
N LEU A 204 5.18 -16.82 14.31
CA LEU A 204 5.66 -15.59 14.92
C LEU A 204 7.14 -15.72 15.30
N TYR A 205 7.95 -14.82 14.76
CA TYR A 205 9.37 -14.74 15.02
C TYR A 205 9.65 -13.67 16.09
N SER A 206 10.02 -14.13 17.28
CA SER A 206 10.34 -13.27 18.44
C SER A 206 11.47 -13.93 19.28
N PRO A 207 12.72 -13.93 18.80
CA PRO A 207 13.84 -14.59 19.48
C PRO A 207 14.28 -13.87 20.77
N THR A 208 13.95 -12.59 20.93
CA THR A 208 14.28 -11.77 22.09
C THR A 208 13.12 -11.75 23.10
N LEU A 209 13.03 -12.78 23.94
CA LEU A 209 12.45 -12.62 25.28
C LEU A 209 13.57 -12.06 26.18
N CYS A 210 13.62 -10.75 26.38
CA CYS A 210 14.46 -10.19 27.44
C CYS A 210 13.94 -10.68 28.80
N PRO A 211 14.80 -11.19 29.70
CA PRO A 211 14.39 -11.56 31.04
C PRO A 211 13.91 -10.31 31.79
N SER A 212 12.78 -10.48 32.48
CA SER A 212 12.01 -9.50 33.25
C SER A 212 12.73 -8.95 34.49
N SER A 213 13.92 -8.38 34.33
CA SER A 213 14.69 -7.79 35.45
C SER A 213 14.66 -6.26 35.50
N SER A 214 14.07 -5.57 34.51
CA SER A 214 13.92 -4.11 34.53
C SER A 214 12.46 -3.68 34.75
N LYS A 215 12.22 -2.83 35.75
CA LYS A 215 10.92 -2.24 36.13
C LYS A 215 10.23 -1.39 35.06
N ALA A 216 10.78 -1.28 33.86
CA ALA A 216 10.15 -0.64 32.72
C ALA A 216 9.58 -1.74 31.81
N ASN A 217 8.26 -1.82 31.67
CA ASN A 217 7.64 -2.66 30.66
C ASN A 217 8.12 -2.15 29.28
N PRO A 218 8.92 -2.92 28.52
CA PRO A 218 9.33 -2.47 27.20
C PRO A 218 8.10 -2.37 26.31
N ALA A 219 7.93 -1.25 25.61
CA ALA A 219 6.83 -1.06 24.68
C ALA A 219 6.85 -2.20 23.63
N LEU A 220 5.69 -2.79 23.34
CA LEU A 220 5.56 -3.83 22.32
C LEU A 220 5.43 -3.19 20.94
N PHE A 221 6.22 -3.63 19.97
CA PHE A 221 6.11 -3.20 18.58
C PHE A 221 5.95 -4.40 17.65
N THR A 222 4.93 -4.34 16.79
CA THR A 222 4.55 -5.45 15.91
C THR A 222 4.84 -5.08 14.46
N LEU A 223 5.60 -5.92 13.77
CA LEU A 223 5.89 -5.82 12.34
C LEU A 223 5.22 -6.99 11.58
N LEU A 224 4.33 -6.65 10.65
CA LEU A 224 3.64 -7.57 9.76
C LEU A 224 4.21 -7.46 8.34
N LEU A 225 4.64 -8.57 7.75
CA LEU A 225 5.09 -8.62 6.36
C LEU A 225 3.99 -9.18 5.45
N LEU A 226 3.66 -8.42 4.41
CA LEU A 226 2.63 -8.74 3.43
C LEU A 226 3.22 -8.86 2.02
N SER A 227 2.61 -9.71 1.19
CA SER A 227 2.91 -9.88 -0.23
C SER A 227 1.65 -9.96 -1.09
N ALA A 228 1.80 -9.99 -2.41
CA ALA A 228 0.65 -10.07 -3.33
C ALA A 228 -0.24 -11.30 -3.11
N THR A 229 0.35 -12.40 -2.61
CA THR A 229 -0.34 -13.63 -2.22
C THR A 229 -1.31 -13.42 -1.05
N ASP A 230 -1.05 -12.44 -0.17
CA ASP A 230 -1.89 -12.18 1.00
C ASP A 230 -3.11 -11.30 0.68
N GLY A 231 -3.26 -10.92 -0.59
CA GLY A 231 -4.35 -10.06 -1.05
C GLY A 231 -5.46 -10.84 -1.71
N ARG A 232 -5.49 -10.81 -3.04
CA ARG A 232 -6.56 -11.44 -3.81
C ARG A 232 -6.56 -12.96 -3.72
N GLU A 233 -5.38 -13.58 -3.63
CA GLU A 233 -5.27 -15.03 -3.54
C GLU A 233 -5.88 -15.53 -2.22
N THR A 234 -5.58 -14.89 -1.08
CA THR A 234 -6.23 -15.18 0.20
C THR A 234 -7.76 -15.08 0.13
N LEU A 235 -8.32 -14.08 -0.57
CA LEU A 235 -9.77 -13.99 -0.74
C LEU A 235 -10.34 -15.15 -1.57
N VAL A 236 -9.62 -15.55 -2.62
CA VAL A 236 -10.01 -16.69 -3.46
C VAL A 236 -9.96 -17.99 -2.65
N ASP A 237 -8.90 -18.19 -1.87
CA ASP A 237 -8.74 -19.41 -1.07
C ASP A 237 -9.75 -19.48 0.08
N LEU A 238 -9.99 -18.36 0.78
CA LEU A 238 -11.08 -18.26 1.76
C LEU A 238 -12.43 -18.59 1.13
N THR A 239 -12.70 -18.08 -0.08
CA THR A 239 -13.95 -18.37 -0.80
C THR A 239 -14.07 -19.87 -1.11
N LYS A 240 -12.99 -20.53 -1.55
CA LYS A 240 -12.99 -21.98 -1.79
C LYS A 240 -13.30 -22.74 -0.50
N THR A 241 -12.62 -22.42 0.60
CA THR A 241 -12.82 -23.08 1.90
C THR A 241 -14.25 -22.89 2.41
N LEU A 242 -14.79 -21.67 2.36
CA LEU A 242 -16.19 -21.41 2.76
C LEU A 242 -17.18 -22.18 1.87
N THR A 243 -16.91 -22.30 0.57
CA THR A 243 -17.75 -23.04 -0.36
C THR A 243 -17.70 -24.54 -0.11
N GLU A 244 -16.52 -25.10 0.15
CA GLU A 244 -16.34 -26.51 0.52
C GLU A 244 -17.08 -26.83 1.83
N MET A 245 -16.93 -26.00 2.85
CA MET A 245 -17.67 -26.16 4.11
C MET A 245 -19.18 -26.10 3.91
N ALA A 246 -19.66 -25.23 3.01
CA ALA A 246 -21.08 -25.15 2.67
C ALA A 246 -21.58 -26.38 1.91
N GLN A 247 -20.79 -26.92 0.98
CA GLN A 247 -21.10 -28.16 0.24
C GLN A 247 -21.16 -29.37 1.16
N HIS A 248 -20.30 -29.43 2.18
CA HIS A 248 -20.30 -30.48 3.19
C HIS A 248 -21.42 -30.32 4.25
N GLY A 249 -22.18 -29.22 4.21
CA GLY A 249 -23.25 -28.94 5.17
C GLY A 249 -22.76 -28.46 6.55
N ASN A 250 -21.48 -28.10 6.67
CA ASN A 250 -20.89 -27.55 7.90
C ASN A 250 -21.18 -26.05 8.08
N LEU A 251 -21.60 -25.36 7.01
CA LEU A 251 -21.90 -23.93 6.99
C LEU A 251 -23.11 -23.65 6.09
N SER A 252 -24.06 -22.82 6.51
CA SER A 252 -25.11 -22.37 5.59
C SER A 252 -24.60 -21.22 4.71
N PRO A 253 -24.95 -21.15 3.41
CA PRO A 253 -24.61 -19.99 2.57
C PRO A 253 -25.12 -18.65 3.12
N GLN A 254 -26.15 -18.66 3.97
CA GLN A 254 -26.69 -17.46 4.63
C GLN A 254 -25.83 -16.96 5.79
N ASP A 255 -24.99 -17.84 6.35
CA ASP A 255 -24.10 -17.51 7.47
C ASP A 255 -22.84 -16.77 6.99
N ILE A 256 -22.59 -16.77 5.67
CA ILE A 256 -21.47 -16.06 5.03
C ILE A 256 -21.76 -14.55 5.06
N SER A 257 -21.38 -13.93 6.18
CA SER A 257 -21.52 -12.50 6.43
C SER A 257 -20.18 -11.78 6.28
N PRO A 258 -20.16 -10.46 6.00
CA PRO A 258 -18.91 -9.70 5.98
C PRO A 258 -18.15 -9.77 7.31
N LYS A 259 -18.85 -9.97 8.43
CA LYS A 259 -18.23 -10.15 9.75
C LYS A 259 -17.46 -11.46 9.88
N LEU A 260 -17.97 -12.54 9.27
CA LEU A 260 -17.26 -13.82 9.21
C LEU A 260 -15.98 -13.65 8.40
N ILE A 261 -16.09 -13.02 7.23
CA ILE A 261 -14.93 -12.75 6.36
C ILE A 261 -13.91 -11.86 7.09
N ASP A 262 -14.36 -10.82 7.79
CA ASP A 262 -13.50 -9.96 8.62
C ASP A 262 -12.76 -10.77 9.69
N ALA A 263 -13.44 -11.68 10.40
CA ALA A 263 -12.84 -12.50 11.44
C ALA A 263 -11.76 -13.45 10.89
N GLU A 264 -12.06 -14.17 9.80
CA GLU A 264 -11.14 -15.12 9.16
C GLU A 264 -9.89 -14.40 8.59
N ILE A 265 -10.08 -13.26 7.92
CA ILE A 265 -8.94 -12.47 7.39
C ILE A 265 -8.14 -11.84 8.52
N SER A 266 -8.80 -11.38 9.58
CA SER A 266 -8.13 -10.86 10.77
C SER A 266 -7.32 -11.95 11.46
N GLU A 267 -7.79 -13.19 11.53
CA GLU A 267 -7.04 -14.29 12.12
C GLU A 267 -5.70 -14.52 11.38
N LEU A 268 -5.73 -14.50 10.04
CA LEU A 268 -4.53 -14.65 9.20
C LEU A 268 -3.54 -13.48 9.31
N THR A 269 -4.01 -12.30 9.69
CA THR A 269 -3.22 -11.06 9.73
C THR A 269 -2.97 -10.54 11.15
N SER A 270 -3.48 -11.21 12.16
CA SER A 270 -3.22 -10.91 13.57
C SER A 270 -2.04 -11.72 14.10
N PRO A 271 -1.26 -11.19 15.05
CA PRO A 271 -0.19 -11.96 15.67
C PRO A 271 -0.79 -13.19 16.37
N PRO A 272 -0.26 -14.41 16.16
CA PRO A 272 -0.79 -15.60 16.79
C PRO A 272 -0.75 -15.44 18.31
N THR A 273 -1.89 -15.67 18.95
CA THR A 273 -2.01 -15.63 20.41
C THR A 273 -1.07 -16.70 20.97
N PRO A 274 -0.16 -16.38 21.90
CA PRO A 274 0.66 -17.42 22.53
C PRO A 274 -0.27 -18.45 23.18
N PRO A 275 0.05 -19.76 23.07
CA PRO A 275 -0.78 -20.78 23.69
C PRO A 275 -0.92 -20.47 25.18
N LEU A 276 -2.16 -20.48 25.67
CA LEU A 276 -2.49 -20.35 27.09
C LEU A 276 -1.62 -21.35 27.83
N GLY A 277 -0.68 -20.85 28.65
CA GLY A 277 0.35 -21.66 29.28
C GLY A 277 -0.26 -22.89 29.92
N SER A 278 0.27 -24.06 29.56
CA SER A 278 0.14 -25.27 30.35
C SER A 278 0.42 -24.91 31.80
N THR A 279 -0.56 -25.19 32.66
CA THR A 279 -0.50 -25.07 34.12
C THR A 279 0.90 -25.44 34.63
N PRO A 280 1.56 -24.60 35.46
CA PRO A 280 2.80 -25.02 36.09
C PRO A 280 2.45 -26.21 36.98
N GLY A 281 2.99 -27.39 36.66
CA GLY A 281 2.94 -28.53 37.56
C GLY A 281 3.60 -28.13 38.87
N ASP A 282 2.87 -28.31 39.97
CA ASP A 282 3.41 -28.18 41.32
C ASP A 282 4.65 -29.07 41.49
N PRO A 283 5.65 -28.63 42.28
CA PRO A 283 6.89 -29.35 42.47
C PRO A 283 6.71 -30.44 43.52
N LEU A 284 7.05 -31.69 43.22
CA LEU A 284 7.32 -32.65 44.30
C LEU A 284 8.30 -33.75 43.88
N PHE A 285 9.46 -33.68 44.53
CA PHE A 285 10.31 -34.74 45.09
C PHE A 285 10.45 -36.08 44.35
N ASP A 286 11.72 -36.42 44.13
CA ASP A 286 12.23 -37.76 43.82
C ASP A 286 11.88 -38.83 44.88
N GLU A 287 11.94 -40.09 44.41
CA GLU A 287 12.15 -41.38 45.10
C GLU A 287 10.90 -42.24 45.49
N PRO A 288 11.01 -43.59 45.50
CA PRO A 288 10.33 -44.43 44.52
C PRO A 288 9.53 -45.59 45.15
N ASN A 289 8.93 -46.39 44.26
CA ASN A 289 8.56 -47.80 44.42
C ASN A 289 7.19 -48.14 45.08
N SER A 290 6.56 -49.12 44.42
CA SER A 290 5.57 -50.10 44.92
C SER A 290 4.06 -49.76 45.04
N ILE A 291 3.30 -50.43 44.17
CA ILE A 291 2.16 -51.34 44.42
C ILE A 291 0.89 -50.80 45.16
N ALA A 292 -0.22 -50.92 44.41
CA ALA A 292 -1.60 -51.29 44.79
C ALA A 292 -2.62 -50.25 45.34
N SER A 293 -3.73 -50.20 44.58
CA SER A 293 -5.13 -50.36 45.01
C SER A 293 -5.91 -49.24 45.72
N SER A 294 -7.06 -48.97 45.10
CA SER A 294 -8.41 -48.83 45.68
C SER A 294 -8.95 -47.46 46.11
N ALA A 295 -10.00 -47.05 45.37
CA ALA A 295 -11.38 -46.73 45.81
C ALA A 295 -11.70 -45.48 46.67
N GLY A 296 -12.84 -44.86 46.33
CA GLY A 296 -13.67 -43.99 47.20
C GLY A 296 -13.58 -42.49 46.84
N THR A 297 -14.45 -41.91 46.01
CA THR A 297 -15.85 -41.47 46.27
C THR A 297 -15.98 -40.38 47.36
N GLY A 298 -16.45 -39.18 46.97
CA GLY A 298 -17.24 -38.32 47.87
C GLY A 298 -17.04 -36.80 47.80
N SER A 299 -18.04 -36.11 47.24
CA SER A 299 -18.74 -34.97 47.86
C SER A 299 -18.16 -33.53 47.82
N SER A 300 -18.79 -32.73 46.94
CA SER A 300 -19.56 -31.49 47.23
C SER A 300 -18.89 -30.14 47.54
N THR A 301 -19.36 -29.15 46.75
CA THR A 301 -19.70 -27.74 47.10
C THR A 301 -18.60 -26.77 47.55
N ALA A 302 -18.37 -25.70 46.76
CA ALA A 302 -18.96 -24.38 47.00
C ALA A 302 -18.44 -23.32 46.00
N VAL A 303 -19.34 -22.40 45.67
CA VAL A 303 -19.16 -21.23 44.81
C VAL A 303 -18.30 -20.19 45.52
N SER A 304 -17.27 -19.66 44.85
CA SER A 304 -16.70 -18.36 45.17
C SER A 304 -16.28 -17.64 43.90
N ASP A 305 -17.07 -16.62 43.59
CA ASP A 305 -16.89 -15.58 42.60
C ASP A 305 -15.53 -14.88 42.83
N SER A 306 -14.72 -14.78 41.78
CA SER A 306 -13.47 -14.02 41.80
C SER A 306 -13.18 -13.56 40.39
N SER A 307 -13.54 -12.30 40.14
CA SER A 307 -13.16 -11.49 39.00
C SER A 307 -11.66 -11.63 38.71
N ARG A 308 -11.31 -12.50 37.75
CA ARG A 308 -9.95 -12.63 37.23
C ARG A 308 -9.66 -11.43 36.34
N SER A 309 -8.89 -10.49 36.85
CA SER A 309 -8.17 -9.50 36.05
C SER A 309 -7.31 -10.24 35.01
N LEU A 310 -7.63 -10.07 33.73
CA LEU A 310 -6.83 -10.59 32.62
C LEU A 310 -5.41 -9.99 32.66
N PRO A 311 -4.35 -10.77 32.40
CA PRO A 311 -2.99 -10.24 32.32
C PRO A 311 -2.87 -9.24 31.16
N ALA A 312 -2.12 -8.15 31.38
CA ALA A 312 -1.96 -7.02 30.45
C ALA A 312 -1.47 -7.43 29.04
N ASP A 313 -0.78 -8.58 28.93
CA ASP A 313 -0.30 -9.12 27.66
C ASP A 313 -1.45 -9.62 26.77
N ALA A 314 -2.53 -10.14 27.37
CA ALA A 314 -3.74 -10.51 26.64
C ALA A 314 -4.54 -9.26 26.23
N ALA A 315 -4.61 -8.25 27.11
CA ALA A 315 -5.30 -6.98 26.80
C ALA A 315 -4.61 -6.20 25.66
N THR A 316 -3.29 -6.30 25.53
CA THR A 316 -2.52 -5.64 24.47
C THR A 316 -2.66 -6.38 23.12
N ALA A 317 -2.81 -7.71 23.14
CA ALA A 317 -3.13 -8.50 21.95
C ALA A 317 -4.59 -8.32 21.49
N VAL A 318 -5.51 -8.03 22.42
CA VAL A 318 -6.96 -7.88 22.18
C VAL A 318 -7.34 -6.54 21.50
N LEU A 319 -6.39 -5.60 21.29
CA LEU A 319 -6.68 -4.31 20.65
C LEU A 319 -5.69 -3.95 19.51
N MET A 320 -5.12 -4.92 18.80
CA MET A 320 -4.40 -4.61 17.56
C MET A 320 -5.37 -4.67 16.37
N LYS A 321 -5.70 -3.50 15.83
CA LYS A 321 -6.57 -3.35 14.66
C LYS A 321 -5.88 -3.94 13.43
N SER A 322 -6.45 -5.02 12.87
CA SER A 322 -5.94 -5.69 11.66
C SER A 322 -5.89 -4.76 10.45
N ASP A 323 -6.87 -3.85 10.34
CA ASP A 323 -7.00 -2.96 9.20
C ASP A 323 -6.12 -1.71 9.40
N PRO A 324 -5.25 -1.35 8.45
CA PRO A 324 -4.40 -0.17 8.57
C PRO A 324 -5.23 1.11 8.60
N ASP A 325 -4.83 2.06 9.44
CA ASP A 325 -5.45 3.40 9.48
C ASP A 325 -4.87 4.30 8.39
N LEU A 326 -3.57 4.14 8.12
CA LEU A 326 -2.82 4.90 7.13
C LEU A 326 -2.00 3.95 6.25
N LEU A 327 -2.12 4.09 4.93
CA LEU A 327 -1.27 3.45 3.95
C LEU A 327 -0.36 4.51 3.30
N MET A 328 0.95 4.33 3.39
CA MET A 328 1.92 5.17 2.70
C MET A 328 2.46 4.47 1.45
N VAL A 329 2.47 5.19 0.33
CA VAL A 329 3.07 4.75 -0.94
C VAL A 329 4.19 5.73 -1.31
N PHE A 330 5.42 5.24 -1.29
CA PHE A 330 6.60 5.99 -1.74
C PHE A 330 6.73 5.83 -3.25
N GLY A 331 6.33 6.86 -3.99
CA GLY A 331 6.43 6.86 -5.44
C GLY A 331 5.58 7.94 -6.11
N PRO A 332 5.68 8.02 -7.46
CA PRO A 332 5.08 9.11 -8.23
C PRO A 332 3.54 9.09 -8.29
N PHE A 333 2.93 7.92 -8.09
CA PHE A 333 1.50 7.69 -8.12
C PHE A 333 1.12 6.59 -7.11
N VAL A 334 -0.16 6.51 -6.77
CA VAL A 334 -0.68 5.41 -5.96
C VAL A 334 -0.66 4.13 -6.80
N ARG A 335 0.18 3.18 -6.42
CA ARG A 335 0.16 1.79 -6.90
C ARG A 335 0.07 0.87 -5.71
N LEU A 336 -0.99 0.07 -5.70
CA LEU A 336 -1.23 -0.93 -4.66
C LEU A 336 -0.70 -2.30 -5.05
N ASP A 337 -0.52 -2.58 -6.35
CA ASP A 337 0.14 -3.75 -6.93
C ASP A 337 -0.25 -5.15 -6.39
N GLY A 338 -1.42 -5.26 -5.76
CA GLY A 338 -1.91 -6.50 -5.15
C GLY A 338 -1.99 -6.46 -3.62
N TYR A 339 -1.76 -5.29 -3.00
CA TYR A 339 -1.99 -5.05 -1.58
C TYR A 339 -3.39 -5.57 -1.16
N PRO A 340 -3.52 -6.18 0.03
CA PRO A 340 -4.78 -6.73 0.51
C PRO A 340 -5.96 -5.76 0.43
N PRO A 341 -6.92 -5.97 -0.51
CA PRO A 341 -7.92 -4.96 -0.81
C PRO A 341 -9.04 -4.88 0.24
N TRP A 342 -9.26 -5.97 0.99
CA TRP A 342 -10.33 -6.06 1.98
C TRP A 342 -10.09 -5.13 3.18
N GLN A 343 -8.84 -5.01 3.61
CA GLN A 343 -8.43 -4.21 4.76
C GLN A 343 -8.40 -2.68 4.46
N LEU A 344 -8.47 -2.27 3.19
CA LEU A 344 -8.32 -0.86 2.78
C LEU A 344 -9.61 -0.03 2.83
N ARG A 345 -10.72 -0.58 3.32
CA ARG A 345 -12.06 0.03 3.24
C ARG A 345 -12.14 1.44 3.84
N LEU A 346 -11.40 1.67 4.93
CA LEU A 346 -11.41 2.93 5.70
C LEU A 346 -9.99 3.49 5.90
N THR A 347 -9.02 2.97 5.15
CA THR A 347 -7.61 3.36 5.27
C THR A 347 -7.37 4.67 4.51
N GLU A 348 -6.77 5.65 5.17
CA GLU A 348 -6.27 6.84 4.51
C GLU A 348 -5.06 6.50 3.65
N ILE A 349 -5.00 6.98 2.41
CA ILE A 349 -3.88 6.69 1.50
C ILE A 349 -3.08 7.96 1.26
N TYR A 350 -1.82 7.94 1.71
CA TYR A 350 -0.86 8.99 1.44
C TYR A 350 0.18 8.54 0.41
N CYS A 351 0.36 9.34 -0.63
CA CYS A 351 1.37 9.11 -1.66
C CYS A 351 2.33 10.29 -1.71
N THR A 352 3.63 10.00 -1.74
CA THR A 352 4.68 11.04 -1.77
C THR A 352 4.62 11.88 -3.05
N GLY A 353 4.25 11.24 -4.16
CA GLY A 353 4.15 11.82 -5.49
C GLY A 353 5.51 12.04 -6.14
N ASP A 354 5.50 12.45 -7.42
CA ASP A 354 6.70 12.64 -8.24
C ASP A 354 7.46 13.90 -7.82
N LYS A 355 8.13 13.81 -6.67
CA LYS A 355 9.01 14.83 -6.12
C LYS A 355 10.41 14.30 -5.87
N GLY A 356 10.69 13.08 -6.34
CA GLY A 356 12.02 12.51 -6.41
C GLY A 356 12.91 13.37 -7.30
N SER A 357 14.09 13.70 -6.75
CA SER A 357 15.14 14.49 -7.40
C SER A 357 15.35 14.03 -8.85
N LEU A 358 15.20 14.96 -9.81
CA LEU A 358 15.48 14.81 -11.25
C LEU A 358 16.91 14.26 -11.55
N ILE A 359 17.74 14.09 -10.53
CA ILE A 359 19.17 13.77 -10.62
C ILE A 359 19.46 12.30 -10.25
N THR A 360 18.63 11.64 -9.45
CA THR A 360 18.85 10.24 -9.08
C THR A 360 17.86 9.36 -9.81
N GLY A 361 18.25 8.81 -10.96
CA GLY A 361 17.46 7.86 -11.75
C GLY A 361 17.25 6.48 -11.11
N GLY A 362 17.36 6.39 -9.78
CA GLY A 362 17.06 5.20 -8.97
C GLY A 362 15.72 5.34 -8.26
N GLY A 363 15.16 4.23 -7.79
CA GLY A 363 13.91 4.21 -7.02
C GLY A 363 13.91 5.25 -5.89
N GLU A 364 12.74 5.83 -5.61
CA GLU A 364 12.61 6.89 -4.60
C GLU A 364 12.81 6.28 -3.20
N ALA A 365 14.04 6.39 -2.67
CA ALA A 365 14.39 5.90 -1.36
C ALA A 365 13.46 6.45 -0.27
N VAL A 366 13.27 5.65 0.77
CA VAL A 366 12.45 6.05 1.93
C VAL A 366 13.16 7.20 2.68
N GLU A 367 12.46 8.32 2.86
CA GLU A 367 12.98 9.51 3.56
C GLU A 367 12.12 9.87 4.78
N TYR A 368 12.76 10.19 5.90
CA TYR A 368 12.07 10.57 7.15
C TYR A 368 11.08 11.74 6.97
N GLN A 369 11.45 12.75 6.16
CA GLN A 369 10.59 13.91 5.91
C GLN A 369 9.30 13.52 5.18
N LYS A 370 9.37 12.55 4.26
CA LYS A 370 8.20 12.02 3.55
C LYS A 370 7.30 11.21 4.49
N PHE A 371 7.90 10.41 5.37
CA PHE A 371 7.21 9.69 6.44
C PHE A 371 6.46 10.66 7.37
N LEU A 372 7.16 11.65 7.94
CA LEU A 372 6.57 12.62 8.87
C LEU A 372 5.43 13.40 8.21
N LYS A 373 5.60 13.80 6.94
CA LYS A 373 4.56 14.48 6.17
C LYS A 373 3.31 13.62 5.96
N GLY A 374 3.47 12.31 5.80
CA GLY A 374 2.35 11.36 5.78
C GLY A 374 1.57 11.36 7.09
N LEU A 375 2.27 11.33 8.23
CA LEU A 375 1.64 11.43 9.55
C LEU A 375 0.92 12.77 9.75
N TRP A 376 1.52 13.88 9.31
CA TRP A 376 0.89 15.20 9.35
C TRP A 376 -0.40 15.28 8.52
N ARG A 377 -0.44 14.59 7.38
CA ARG A 377 -1.64 14.51 6.54
C ARG A 377 -2.73 13.70 7.21
N TYR A 378 -2.37 12.54 7.77
CA TYR A 378 -3.29 11.70 8.53
C TYR A 378 -3.86 12.42 9.76
N ALA A 379 -3.02 13.13 10.51
CA ALA A 379 -3.45 13.90 11.68
C ALA A 379 -4.58 14.88 11.37
N ARG A 380 -4.57 15.45 10.15
CA ARG A 380 -5.55 16.43 9.67
C ARG A 380 -6.73 15.82 8.93
N ALA A 381 -6.76 14.50 8.70
CA ALA A 381 -7.84 13.82 8.04
C ALA A 381 -9.07 13.75 8.95
N GLU A 382 -10.27 13.89 8.37
CA GLU A 382 -11.53 13.81 9.10
C GLU A 382 -12.27 12.54 8.67
N MET A 383 -12.38 11.57 9.60
CA MET A 383 -13.03 10.29 9.33
C MET A 383 -14.51 10.36 9.72
N ARG A 384 -15.38 10.55 8.73
CA ARG A 384 -16.81 10.78 8.96
C ARG A 384 -17.66 9.52 9.02
N PHE A 385 -17.14 8.37 8.59
CA PHE A 385 -17.82 7.06 8.64
C PHE A 385 -19.29 7.10 8.19
N GLY A 386 -19.59 7.88 7.15
CA GLY A 386 -20.93 8.03 6.58
C GLY A 386 -21.89 8.96 7.34
N ARG A 387 -21.39 9.80 8.27
CA ARG A 387 -22.18 10.78 9.05
C ARG A 387 -22.03 12.23 8.57
#